data_AF-A0A3C0B2D4-F1
#
_entry.id   AF-A0A3C0B2D4-F1
#
_cell.length_a   1.000
_cell.length_b   1.000
_cell.length_c   1.000
_cell.angle_alpha   90.00
_cell.angle_beta   90.00
_cell.angle_gamma   90.00
#
_symmetry.space_group_name_H-M   'P 1'
#
loop_
_entity.id
_entity.type
_entity.pdbx_description
1 polymer ?
#
loop_
_entity_poly.entity_id
_entity_poly.type
_entity_poly.pdbx_seq_one_letter_code
_entity_poly.pdbx_strand_id
1 'polypeptide(L)'
;MENQVKSKKRVTDHGEVFTNKREVNAMLDLVKQETERIDSRFLEPACGTGNFLVEILERKLKVVESRYKKSQLEYERNAITAIS
;
A
#
# COMPACT_ATOMS: atom_id res chain seq x y z
N MET A 1 17.79 10.70 5.11
CA MET A 1 16.70 11.23 4.25
C MET A 1 16.67 10.36 3.02
N GLU A 2 15.51 9.75 2.71
CA GLU A 2 15.34 9.12 1.41
C GLU A 2 15.36 10.20 0.33
N ASN A 3 16.07 9.95 -0.77
CA ASN A 3 16.10 10.88 -1.89
C ASN A 3 14.76 10.81 -2.63
N GLN A 4 14.00 11.90 -2.61
CA GLN A 4 12.67 12.01 -3.25
C GLN A 4 12.71 12.11 -4.76
N VAL A 5 13.91 12.18 -5.34
CA VAL A 5 14.15 12.31 -6.78
C VAL A 5 15.43 11.55 -7.13
N LYS A 6 15.45 10.83 -8.25
CA LYS A 6 16.66 10.13 -8.71
C LYS A 6 17.68 11.09 -9.32
N SER A 7 17.20 12.08 -10.09
CA SER A 7 18.04 13.15 -10.63
C SER A 7 17.19 14.36 -11.02
N LYS A 8 17.79 15.56 -10.98
CA LYS A 8 17.12 16.79 -11.43
C LYS A 8 16.67 16.72 -12.89
N LYS A 9 17.46 16.05 -13.76
CA LYS A 9 17.10 15.84 -15.17
C LYS A 9 15.77 15.10 -15.32
N ARG A 10 15.52 14.05 -14.54
CA ARG A 10 14.25 13.29 -14.60
C ARG A 10 13.06 14.08 -14.07
N VAL A 11 13.28 14.95 -13.08
CA VAL A 11 12.25 15.89 -12.62
C VAL A 11 11.85 16.84 -13.76
N THR A 12 12.83 17.46 -14.41
CA THR A 12 12.58 18.42 -15.50
C THR A 12 11.97 17.75 -16.74
N ASP A 13 12.52 16.61 -17.16
CA ASP A 13 12.17 15.97 -18.45
C ASP A 13 10.93 15.06 -18.34
N HIS A 14 10.61 14.53 -17.15
CA HIS A 14 9.56 13.52 -16.95
C HIS A 14 8.60 13.82 -15.79
N GLY A 15 8.80 14.91 -15.04
CA GLY A 15 7.98 15.20 -13.85
C GLY A 15 8.11 14.14 -12.75
N GLU A 16 9.23 13.40 -12.70
CA GLU A 16 9.40 12.31 -11.73
C GLU A 16 9.38 12.85 -10.30
N VAL A 17 8.44 12.34 -9.49
CA VAL A 17 8.32 12.62 -8.06
C VAL A 17 8.05 11.31 -7.32
N PHE A 18 8.61 11.18 -6.11
CA PHE A 18 8.31 10.05 -5.23
C PHE A 18 7.54 10.53 -4.01
N THR A 19 6.35 9.97 -3.80
CA THR A 19 5.55 10.24 -2.60
C THR A 19 6.25 9.63 -1.39
N ASN A 20 6.59 10.48 -0.41
CA ASN A 20 7.22 10.06 0.82
C ASN A 20 6.33 9.13 1.65
N LYS A 21 6.97 8.25 2.43
CA LYS A 21 6.26 7.28 3.30
C LYS A 21 5.36 7.94 4.34
N ARG A 22 5.72 9.11 4.87
CA ARG A 22 4.89 9.85 5.84
C ARG A 22 3.55 10.28 5.21
N GLU A 23 3.59 10.80 3.99
CA GLU A 23 2.48 11.32 3.24
C GLU A 23 1.56 10.18 2.81
N VAL A 24 2.13 9.06 2.34
CA VAL A 24 1.37 7.83 2.08
C VAL A 24 0.61 7.38 3.32
N ASN A 25 1.28 7.28 4.47
CA ASN A 25 0.63 6.84 5.70
C ASN A 25 -0.45 7.82 6.17
N ALA A 26 -0.18 9.12 6.14
CA ALA A 26 -1.15 10.14 6.52
C ALA A 26 -2.42 10.09 5.64
N MET A 27 -2.26 9.89 4.33
CA MET A 27 -3.40 9.76 3.41
C MET A 27 -4.19 8.48 3.64
N LEU A 28 -3.52 7.34 3.84
CA LEU A 28 -4.19 6.07 4.11
C LEU A 28 -4.90 6.07 5.48
N ASP A 29 -4.41 6.84 6.44
CA ASP A 29 -5.06 6.98 7.76
C ASP A 29 -6.40 7.72 7.67
N LEU A 30 -6.61 8.58 6.66
CA LEU A 30 -7.91 9.22 6.39
C LEU A 30 -9.00 8.20 6.02
N VAL A 31 -8.60 7.05 5.47
CA VAL A 31 -9.49 5.96 5.03
C VAL A 31 -9.14 4.64 5.73
N LYS A 32 -8.65 4.72 6.97
CA LYS A 32 -8.10 3.57 7.72
C LYS A 32 -9.01 2.35 7.70
N GLN A 33 -10.32 2.55 7.92
CA GLN A 33 -11.33 1.49 7.90
C GLN A 33 -11.34 0.68 6.59
N GLU A 34 -11.09 1.34 5.46
CA GLU A 34 -11.01 0.69 4.14
C GLU A 34 -9.69 -0.05 3.97
N THR A 35 -8.59 0.51 4.48
CA THR A 35 -7.26 -0.12 4.43
C THR A 35 -7.13 -1.34 5.35
N GLU A 36 -7.98 -1.47 6.36
CA GLU A 36 -8.06 -2.62 7.26
C GLU A 36 -9.14 -3.63 6.86
N ARG A 37 -9.98 -3.29 5.88
CA ARG A 37 -10.97 -4.21 5.30
C ARG A 37 -10.30 -5.04 4.21
N ILE A 38 -10.10 -6.34 4.48
CA ILE A 38 -9.31 -7.22 3.61
C ILE A 38 -9.90 -7.38 2.19
N ASP A 39 -11.21 -7.29 2.04
CA ASP A 39 -11.94 -7.41 0.77
C ASP A 39 -12.26 -6.06 0.10
N SER A 40 -11.75 -4.94 0.63
CA SER A 40 -11.87 -3.63 -0.04
C SER A 40 -11.07 -3.59 -1.34
N ARG A 41 -11.43 -2.70 -2.26
CA ARG A 41 -10.76 -2.51 -3.55
C ARG A 41 -10.22 -1.08 -3.64
N PHE A 42 -8.99 -0.94 -4.09
CA PHE A 42 -8.35 0.36 -4.34
C PHE A 42 -7.89 0.45 -5.78
N LEU A 43 -8.13 1.60 -6.40
CA LEU A 43 -7.64 1.93 -7.72
C LEU A 43 -6.70 3.13 -7.58
N GLU A 44 -5.45 2.94 -7.99
CA GLU A 44 -4.46 4.02 -8.07
C GLU A 44 -3.90 4.08 -9.50
N PRO A 45 -4.48 4.91 -10.39
CA PRO A 45 -4.10 4.97 -11.80
C PRO A 45 -2.66 5.46 -12.03
N ALA A 46 -2.09 6.25 -11.11
CA ALA A 46 -0.75 6.81 -11.19
C ALA A 46 0.17 6.19 -10.12
N CYS A 47 0.07 4.87 -9.93
CA CYS A 47 0.73 4.18 -8.82
C CYS A 47 2.26 4.27 -8.84
N GLY A 48 2.88 4.55 -9.98
CA GLY A 48 4.34 4.69 -10.09
C GLY A 48 5.04 3.43 -9.58
N THR A 49 5.81 3.57 -8.50
CA THR A 49 6.48 2.44 -7.81
C THR A 49 5.58 1.68 -6.83
N GLY A 50 4.30 2.03 -6.75
CA GLY A 50 3.29 1.35 -5.96
C GLY A 50 3.22 1.78 -4.49
N ASN A 51 3.73 2.95 -4.11
CA ASN A 51 3.89 3.32 -2.70
C ASN A 51 2.59 3.19 -1.87
N PHE A 52 1.45 3.60 -2.44
CA PHE A 52 0.14 3.40 -1.80
C PHE A 52 -0.29 1.93 -1.79
N LEU A 53 -0.19 1.24 -2.92
CA LEU A 53 -0.65 -0.14 -3.07
C LEU A 53 0.11 -1.11 -2.16
N VAL A 54 1.42 -0.90 -2.00
CA VAL A 54 2.27 -1.69 -1.10
C VAL A 54 1.82 -1.48 0.35
N GLU A 55 1.67 -0.23 0.81
CA GLU A 55 1.26 0.05 2.18
C GLU A 55 -0.18 -0.42 2.46
N ILE A 56 -1.09 -0.34 1.49
CA ILE A 56 -2.45 -0.91 1.59
C ILE A 56 -2.38 -2.43 1.78
N LEU A 57 -1.58 -3.13 0.96
CA LEU A 57 -1.43 -4.59 1.07
C LEU A 57 -0.82 -4.98 2.42
N GLU A 58 0.21 -4.27 2.89
CA GLU A 58 0.80 -4.49 4.20
C GLU A 58 -0.23 -4.34 5.33
N ARG A 59 -1.07 -3.30 5.29
CA ARG A 59 -2.15 -3.08 6.27
C ARG A 59 -3.17 -4.22 6.23
N LYS A 60 -3.61 -4.64 5.05
CA LYS A 60 -4.54 -5.78 4.91
C LYS A 60 -3.92 -7.09 5.41
N LEU A 61 -2.66 -7.38 5.09
CA LEU A 61 -1.98 -8.60 5.54
C LEU A 61 -1.78 -8.62 7.06
N LYS A 62 -1.51 -7.48 7.72
CA LYS A 62 -1.50 -7.39 9.20
C LYS A 62 -2.85 -7.79 9.79
N VAL A 63 -3.95 -7.39 9.17
CA VAL A 63 -5.30 -7.82 9.59
C VAL A 63 -5.48 -9.32 9.40
N VAL A 64 -5.07 -9.87 8.24
CA VAL A 64 -5.12 -11.32 7.98
C VAL A 64 -4.33 -12.11 9.02
N GLU A 65 -3.09 -11.70 9.30
CA GLU A 65 -2.24 -12.32 10.32
C GLU A 65 -2.89 -12.25 11.70
N SER A 66 -3.39 -11.08 12.11
CA SER A 66 -4.00 -10.91 13.44
C SER A 66 -5.22 -11.81 13.66
N ARG A 67 -6.03 -12.03 12.61
CA ARG A 67 -7.30 -12.77 12.69
C ARG A 67 -7.16 -14.26 12.42
N TYR A 68 -6.30 -14.65 11.48
CA TYR A 68 -6.28 -16.00 10.91
C TYR A 68 -4.97 -16.77 11.13
N LYS A 69 -3.96 -16.22 11.83
CA LYS A 69 -2.66 -16.90 12.06
C LYS A 69 -2.74 -18.30 12.70
N LYS A 70 -3.86 -18.67 13.32
CA LYS A 70 -4.03 -19.98 13.98
C LYS A 70 -4.34 -21.12 13.00
N SER A 71 -4.80 -20.80 11.80
CA SER A 71 -5.16 -21.77 10.77
C SER A 71 -4.47 -21.39 9.47
N GLN A 72 -3.54 -22.23 9.03
CA GLN A 72 -2.82 -22.00 7.77
C GLN A 72 -3.80 -21.85 6.59
N LEU A 73 -4.81 -22.72 6.51
CA LEU A 73 -5.80 -22.69 5.43
C LEU A 73 -6.59 -21.37 5.42
N GLU A 74 -7.02 -20.88 6.58
CA GLU A 74 -7.75 -19.61 6.66
C GLU A 74 -6.83 -18.42 6.40
N TYR A 75 -5.59 -18.47 6.88
CA TYR A 75 -4.59 -17.44 6.60
C TYR A 75 -4.35 -17.32 5.10
N GLU A 76 -4.03 -18.43 4.42
CA GLU A 76 -3.76 -18.46 2.99
C GLU A 76 -4.97 -17.98 2.18
N ARG A 77 -6.17 -18.49 2.48
CA ARG A 77 -7.40 -18.06 1.80
C ARG A 77 -7.65 -16.55 1.94
N ASN A 78 -7.51 -16.00 3.14
CA ASN A 78 -7.76 -14.58 3.39
C ASN A 78 -6.60 -13.70 2.88
N ALA A 79 -5.37 -14.20 2.83
CA ALA A 79 -4.24 -13.51 2.21
C ALA A 79 -4.45 -13.33 0.70
N ILE A 80 -4.98 -14.34 0.00
CA ILE A 80 -5.37 -14.19 -1.41
C ILE A 80 -6.48 -13.16 -1.58
N THR A 81 -7.46 -13.13 -0.66
CA THR A 81 -8.51 -12.10 -0.67
C THR A 81 -7.94 -10.70 -0.49
N ALA A 82 -6.91 -10.53 0.35
CA ALA A 82 -6.26 -9.25 0.59
C ALA A 82 -5.56 -8.64 -0.65
N ILE A 83 -5.11 -9.47 -1.59
CA ILE A 83 -4.45 -9.04 -2.84
C ILE A 83 -5.44 -8.40 -3.82
N SER A 84 -6.71 -8.82 -3.74
CA SER A 84 -7.74 -8.43 -4.71
C SER A 84 -8.23 -6.99 -4.59
#